data_AF-A0A2P6QRM4-F1
#
_entry.id   AF-A0A2P6QRM4-F1
#
_cell.length_a   1.000
_cell.length_b   1.000
_cell.length_c   1.000
_cell.angle_alpha   90.00
_cell.angle_beta   90.00
_cell.angle_gamma   90.00
#
_symmetry.space_group_name_H-M   'P 1'
#
loop_
_entity.id
_entity.type
_entity.pdbx_description
1 polymer ?
#
loop_
_entity_poly.entity_id
_entity_poly.type
_entity_poly.pdbx_seq_one_letter_code
_entity_poly.pdbx_strand_id
1 'polypeptide(L)'
;MASTIFRSFQTHPFVFHPTTLLRRKNVLLYCTMRSEQTQTATQEKVKPQVKVSNLNPNKKLGNISKDYEAVIGIETHVQLSTQTKAFCSCPYNYGSQPNTSICPICMGLPGALPILNFKVIESAVKVGLALNCKLAMNSKFDRKQYFYADLPKGYQISQFDVPIATGGYIDLDIPVEFGGGHRKFGITRVHMEEDAGKLMHSDDGSYSQES
;
A
#
# COMPACT_ATOMS: atom_id res chain seq x y z
N MET A 1 0.21 -56.27 13.68
CA MET A 1 -1.21 -56.38 14.07
C MET A 1 -1.76 -54.96 14.21
N ALA A 2 -2.02 -54.25 13.12
CA ALA A 2 -3.23 -54.30 12.29
C ALA A 2 -4.50 -53.94 13.09
N SER A 3 -4.95 -52.69 12.98
CA SER A 3 -6.38 -52.38 12.97
C SER A 3 -6.62 -51.01 12.32
N THR A 4 -6.97 -51.07 11.05
CA THR A 4 -7.32 -49.94 10.18
C THR A 4 -8.85 -49.91 10.12
N ILE A 5 -9.48 -48.88 10.69
CA ILE A 5 -10.93 -48.70 10.60
C ILE A 5 -11.23 -47.82 9.38
N PHE A 6 -11.63 -48.45 8.29
CA PHE A 6 -12.26 -47.81 7.14
C PHE A 6 -13.66 -47.34 7.55
N ARG A 7 -13.94 -46.04 7.43
CA ARG A 7 -15.30 -45.51 7.38
C ARG A 7 -15.63 -45.11 5.95
N SER A 8 -16.76 -45.67 5.53
CA SER A 8 -17.36 -45.65 4.20
C SER A 8 -17.75 -44.26 3.74
N PHE A 9 -17.52 -44.01 2.45
CA PHE A 9 -18.05 -42.88 1.70
C PHE A 9 -19.57 -43.04 1.53
N GLN A 10 -20.33 -42.03 1.94
CA GLN A 10 -21.76 -41.92 1.65
C GLN A 10 -21.94 -40.88 0.56
N THR A 11 -22.29 -41.33 -0.65
CA THR A 11 -22.61 -40.49 -1.80
C THR A 11 -24.08 -40.10 -1.75
N HIS A 12 -24.38 -38.80 -1.68
CA HIS A 12 -25.74 -38.30 -1.83
C HIS A 12 -26.09 -38.16 -3.33
N PRO A 13 -27.30 -38.55 -3.75
CA PRO A 13 -27.72 -38.47 -5.14
C PRO A 13 -27.99 -37.02 -5.54
N PHE A 14 -27.49 -36.65 -6.71
CA PHE A 14 -27.79 -35.41 -7.42
C PHE A 14 -29.29 -35.32 -7.71
N VAL A 15 -29.95 -34.31 -7.15
CA VAL A 15 -31.31 -33.93 -7.53
C VAL A 15 -31.22 -32.83 -8.58
N PHE A 16 -31.63 -33.17 -9.80
CA PHE A 16 -31.84 -32.24 -10.90
C PHE A 16 -33.04 -31.34 -10.60
N HIS A 17 -32.81 -30.02 -10.52
CA HIS A 17 -33.89 -29.05 -10.56
C HIS A 17 -34.11 -28.55 -12.00
N PRO A 18 -35.38 -28.47 -12.46
CA PRO A 18 -35.70 -28.04 -13.81
C PRO A 18 -35.49 -26.53 -13.97
N THR A 19 -34.90 -26.18 -15.11
CA THR A 19 -34.66 -24.84 -15.60
C THR A 19 -36.00 -24.13 -15.87
N THR A 20 -36.31 -23.09 -15.10
CA THR A 20 -37.36 -22.13 -15.46
C THR A 20 -36.73 -20.98 -16.24
N LEU A 21 -37.11 -20.90 -17.51
CA LEU A 21 -36.81 -19.83 -18.44
C LEU A 21 -37.39 -18.50 -17.92
N LEU A 22 -36.58 -17.69 -17.23
CA LEU A 22 -36.90 -16.29 -17.02
C LEU A 22 -36.50 -15.47 -18.24
N ARG A 23 -37.55 -15.08 -18.97
CA ARG A 23 -37.59 -14.14 -20.10
C ARG A 23 -36.86 -12.83 -19.74
N ARG A 24 -35.70 -12.61 -20.35
CA ARG A 24 -34.93 -11.35 -20.31
C ARG A 24 -35.72 -10.26 -21.06
N LYS A 25 -36.35 -9.33 -20.33
CA LYS A 25 -36.81 -8.06 -20.94
C LYS A 25 -35.58 -7.18 -21.13
N ASN A 26 -35.15 -7.02 -22.39
CA ASN A 26 -34.22 -5.97 -22.78
C ASN A 26 -34.92 -4.62 -22.55
N VAL A 27 -34.57 -3.95 -21.46
CA VAL A 27 -34.85 -2.52 -21.30
C VAL A 27 -33.60 -1.80 -21.77
N LEU A 28 -33.69 -1.27 -22.98
CA LEU A 28 -32.69 -0.42 -23.58
C LEU A 28 -32.89 0.99 -23.00
N LEU A 29 -32.10 1.34 -21.99
CA LEU A 29 -32.04 2.70 -21.45
C LEU A 29 -31.12 3.53 -22.35
N TYR A 30 -31.70 4.22 -23.31
CA TYR A 30 -31.01 5.33 -23.99
C TYR A 30 -30.97 6.53 -23.05
N CYS A 31 -29.81 6.80 -22.46
CA CYS A 31 -29.53 8.06 -21.76
C CYS A 31 -28.93 9.04 -22.76
N THR A 32 -29.75 9.93 -23.31
CA THR A 32 -29.28 11.07 -24.11
C THR A 32 -29.00 12.24 -23.17
N MET A 33 -27.72 12.58 -22.99
CA MET A 33 -27.32 13.82 -22.32
C MET A 33 -27.53 14.99 -23.29
N ARG A 34 -28.53 15.84 -23.03
CA ARG A 34 -28.62 17.18 -23.64
C ARG A 34 -27.57 18.08 -22.98
N SER A 35 -26.70 18.68 -23.77
CA SER A 35 -25.86 19.79 -23.34
C SER A 35 -26.71 21.07 -23.33
N GLU A 36 -26.83 21.69 -22.15
CA GLU A 36 -27.27 23.09 -22.05
C GLU A 36 -26.01 23.96 -21.96
N GLN A 37 -25.83 24.83 -22.94
CA GLN A 37 -24.86 25.91 -22.90
C GLN A 37 -25.47 27.08 -22.12
N THR A 38 -25.09 27.22 -20.86
CA THR A 38 -25.32 28.45 -20.10
C THR A 38 -24.08 29.32 -20.20
N GLN A 39 -24.17 30.38 -21.02
CA GLN A 39 -23.21 31.46 -21.03
C GLN A 39 -23.49 32.37 -19.83
N THR A 40 -22.51 32.52 -18.95
CA THR A 40 -22.54 33.56 -17.91
C THR A 40 -21.24 34.35 -17.98
N ALA A 41 -21.32 35.49 -18.66
CA ALA A 41 -20.33 36.55 -18.56
C ALA A 41 -20.36 37.13 -17.14
N THR A 42 -19.21 37.22 -16.47
CA THR A 42 -19.10 37.99 -15.21
C THR A 42 -17.73 38.67 -15.12
N GLN A 43 -17.74 39.96 -15.47
CA GLN A 43 -17.07 41.10 -14.80
C GLN A 43 -15.69 40.88 -14.17
N GLU A 44 -14.69 41.62 -14.70
CA GLU A 44 -13.43 41.92 -14.04
C GLU A 44 -13.67 42.53 -12.65
N LYS A 45 -13.11 41.88 -11.62
CA LYS A 45 -13.10 42.39 -10.24
C LYS A 45 -11.68 42.83 -9.88
N VAL A 46 -11.60 44.10 -9.47
CA VAL A 46 -10.41 44.84 -9.05
C VAL A 46 -9.49 44.06 -8.10
N LYS A 47 -8.19 44.08 -8.42
CA LYS A 47 -7.07 43.56 -7.61
C LYS A 47 -7.00 44.32 -6.27
N PRO A 48 -7.13 43.67 -5.09
CA PRO A 48 -6.77 44.31 -3.83
C PRO A 48 -5.24 44.29 -3.70
N GLN A 49 -4.62 45.47 -3.65
CA GLN A 49 -3.22 45.59 -3.25
C GLN A 49 -3.08 45.23 -1.76
N VAL A 50 -2.48 44.08 -1.48
CA VAL A 50 -2.07 43.70 -0.14
C VAL A 50 -0.85 44.52 0.24
N LYS A 51 -1.02 45.46 1.18
CA LYS A 51 0.11 46.12 1.85
C LYS A 51 0.83 45.07 2.71
N VAL A 52 2.01 44.66 2.27
CA VAL A 52 2.91 43.80 3.04
C VAL A 52 3.47 44.65 4.19
N SER A 53 2.84 44.53 5.37
CA SER A 53 3.42 45.03 6.61
C SER A 53 4.57 44.11 7.02
N ASN A 54 5.78 44.65 7.12
CA ASN A 54 6.96 43.96 7.66
C ASN A 54 6.65 43.37 9.04
N LEU A 55 6.46 42.05 9.10
CA LEU A 55 6.37 41.30 10.35
C LEU A 55 7.76 40.75 10.67
N ASN A 56 8.33 41.31 11.73
CA ASN A 56 9.59 40.88 12.34
C ASN A 56 9.48 39.39 12.74
N PRO A 57 10.35 38.48 12.24
CA PRO A 57 10.13 37.04 12.34
C PRO A 57 10.25 36.46 13.76
N ASN A 58 10.64 37.26 14.76
CA ASN A 58 11.03 36.78 16.08
C ASN A 58 9.97 36.91 17.20
N LYS A 59 8.68 37.12 16.92
CA LYS A 59 7.71 37.32 18.02
C LYS A 59 6.29 36.77 17.81
N LYS A 60 6.12 35.58 17.24
CA LYS A 60 4.78 34.97 17.16
C LYS A 60 4.72 33.45 17.04
N LEU A 61 5.45 32.70 17.87
CA LEU A 61 5.21 31.25 18.02
C LEU A 61 4.62 30.85 19.37
N GLY A 62 4.52 31.77 20.34
CA GLY A 62 4.15 31.43 21.72
C GLY A 62 2.65 31.34 22.05
N ASN A 63 1.73 31.30 21.07
CA ASN A 63 0.28 31.38 21.36
C ASN A 63 -0.65 30.69 20.33
N ILE A 64 -0.16 29.73 19.55
CA ILE A 64 -1.02 28.86 18.74
C ILE A 64 -1.15 27.53 19.49
N SER A 65 -2.39 27.10 19.75
CA SER A 65 -2.81 25.82 20.36
C SER A 65 -2.90 25.69 21.88
N LYS A 66 -3.86 26.37 22.51
CA LYS A 66 -4.44 25.84 23.78
C LYS A 66 -5.71 25.01 23.57
N ASP A 67 -6.35 25.12 22.40
CA ASP A 67 -7.65 24.48 22.12
C ASP A 67 -7.58 23.28 21.16
N TYR A 68 -6.37 22.91 20.69
CA TYR A 68 -6.17 21.83 19.73
C TYR A 68 -5.02 20.92 20.16
N GLU A 69 -5.17 19.62 19.93
CA GLU A 69 -4.16 18.60 20.17
C GLU A 69 -3.73 17.98 18.83
N ALA A 70 -2.42 17.86 18.61
CA ALA A 70 -1.87 17.21 17.42
C ALA A 70 -1.79 15.69 17.62
N VAL A 71 -2.45 14.94 16.74
CA VAL A 71 -2.38 13.47 16.69
C VAL A 71 -1.63 13.07 15.43
N ILE A 72 -0.46 12.46 15.58
CA ILE A 72 0.45 12.12 14.48
C ILE A 72 0.61 10.60 14.40
N GLY A 73 0.31 10.03 13.23
CA GLY A 73 0.62 8.65 12.88
C GLY A 73 1.74 8.61 11.85
N ILE A 74 2.63 7.61 11.97
CA ILE A 74 3.77 7.43 11.06
C ILE A 74 3.63 6.08 10.38
N GLU A 75 3.74 6.08 9.05
CA GLU A 75 3.90 4.89 8.24
C GLU A 75 5.33 4.87 7.70
N THR A 76 6.07 3.80 7.99
CA THR A 76 7.48 3.66 7.59
C THR A 76 7.63 2.41 6.75
N HIS A 77 8.18 2.59 5.55
CA HIS A 77 8.58 1.49 4.67
C HIS A 77 10.08 1.30 4.79
N VAL A 78 10.51 0.04 4.97
CA VAL A 78 11.92 -0.30 5.19
C VAL A 78 12.36 -1.31 4.13
N GLN A 79 13.26 -0.88 3.25
CA GLN A 79 13.86 -1.77 2.26
C GLN A 79 14.75 -2.81 2.96
N LEU A 80 14.41 -4.08 2.79
CA LEU A 80 15.19 -5.17 3.38
C LEU A 80 16.47 -5.42 2.57
N SER A 81 17.59 -5.61 3.26
CA SER A 81 18.88 -5.94 2.63
C SER A 81 18.94 -7.42 2.25
N THR A 82 18.16 -7.81 1.25
CA THR A 82 18.15 -9.17 0.67
C THR A 82 18.88 -9.20 -0.67
N GLN A 83 19.49 -10.33 -1.00
CA GLN A 83 20.20 -10.49 -2.29
C GLN A 83 19.24 -10.52 -3.48
N THR A 84 18.04 -11.10 -3.30
CA THR A 84 17.01 -11.21 -4.32
C THR A 84 15.72 -10.51 -3.90
N LYS A 85 14.88 -10.17 -4.88
CA LYS A 85 13.57 -9.53 -4.68
C LYS A 85 12.62 -10.41 -3.84
N ALA A 86 11.52 -9.81 -3.37
CA ALA A 86 10.59 -10.48 -2.46
C ALA A 86 9.87 -11.70 -3.07
N PHE A 87 9.54 -11.66 -4.36
CA PHE A 87 8.71 -12.69 -5.00
C PHE A 87 9.34 -13.37 -6.23
N CYS A 88 10.62 -13.13 -6.50
CA CYS A 88 11.35 -13.76 -7.62
C CYS A 88 12.86 -13.79 -7.35
N SER A 89 13.60 -14.54 -8.15
CA SER A 89 15.06 -14.71 -8.00
C SER A 89 15.91 -13.58 -8.62
N CYS A 90 15.30 -12.51 -9.13
CA CYS A 90 16.07 -11.37 -9.62
C CYS A 90 16.88 -10.74 -8.48
N PRO A 91 18.13 -10.34 -8.73
CA PRO A 91 18.94 -9.64 -7.74
C PRO A 91 18.36 -8.25 -7.44
N TYR A 92 18.58 -7.77 -6.22
CA TYR A 92 18.41 -6.37 -5.87
C TYR A 92 19.79 -5.70 -5.82
N ASN A 93 20.04 -4.75 -6.71
CA ASN A 93 21.27 -3.98 -6.79
C ASN A 93 20.91 -2.51 -7.07
N TYR A 94 21.12 -1.65 -6.07
CA TYR A 94 20.87 -0.22 -6.23
C TYR A 94 21.75 0.38 -7.33
N GLY A 95 21.19 1.27 -8.15
CA GLY A 95 21.93 1.93 -9.24
C GLY A 95 22.26 1.04 -10.43
N SER A 96 21.60 -0.12 -10.56
CA SER A 96 21.67 -0.93 -11.78
C SER A 96 21.16 -0.15 -13.00
N GLN A 97 21.57 -0.58 -14.20
CA GLN A 97 20.98 -0.06 -15.43
C GLN A 97 19.46 -0.35 -15.44
N PRO A 98 18.64 0.58 -15.98
CA PRO A 98 17.20 0.40 -16.05
C PRO A 98 16.82 -0.93 -16.69
N ASN A 99 15.84 -1.64 -16.12
CA ASN A 99 15.30 -2.86 -16.70
C ASN A 99 16.31 -4.01 -16.95
N THR A 100 17.45 -4.06 -16.26
CA THR A 100 18.40 -5.19 -16.38
C THR A 100 18.19 -6.29 -15.34
N SER A 101 17.62 -5.95 -14.18
CA SER A 101 17.39 -6.88 -13.06
C SER A 101 15.92 -7.28 -12.97
N ILE A 102 15.37 -7.78 -14.09
CA ILE A 102 13.95 -8.09 -14.26
C ILE A 102 13.71 -9.51 -14.76
N CYS A 103 12.47 -9.99 -14.61
CA CYS A 103 12.01 -11.28 -15.10
C CYS A 103 10.47 -11.26 -15.27
N PRO A 104 9.87 -12.30 -15.89
CA PRO A 104 8.43 -12.35 -16.09
C PRO A 104 7.58 -12.14 -14.83
N ILE A 105 8.06 -12.55 -13.66
CA ILE A 105 7.33 -12.40 -12.39
C ILE A 105 7.25 -10.93 -11.97
N CYS A 106 8.41 -10.25 -11.87
CA CYS A 106 8.41 -8.86 -11.42
C CYS A 106 7.88 -7.89 -12.48
N MET A 107 7.94 -8.26 -13.76
CA MET A 107 7.27 -7.56 -14.86
C MET A 107 5.77 -7.85 -14.96
N GLY A 108 5.21 -8.72 -14.12
CA GLY A 108 3.77 -9.05 -14.16
C GLY A 108 3.30 -9.68 -15.47
N LEU A 109 4.17 -10.43 -16.17
CA LEU A 109 3.80 -11.05 -17.45
C LEU A 109 2.74 -12.15 -17.26
N PRO A 110 1.87 -12.39 -18.26
CA PRO A 110 0.84 -13.42 -18.19
C PRO A 110 1.42 -14.81 -17.88
N GLY A 111 0.82 -15.48 -16.89
CA GLY A 111 1.21 -16.84 -16.49
C GLY A 111 2.38 -16.91 -15.49
N ALA A 112 3.00 -15.79 -15.12
CA ALA A 112 4.04 -15.77 -14.09
C ALA A 112 3.44 -15.86 -12.67
N LEU A 113 4.08 -16.63 -11.78
CA LEU A 113 3.62 -16.85 -10.40
C LEU A 113 4.68 -16.38 -9.38
N PRO A 114 4.30 -15.69 -8.30
CA PRO A 114 5.22 -15.21 -7.29
C PRO A 114 5.74 -16.34 -6.39
N ILE A 115 7.03 -16.28 -6.03
CA ILE A 115 7.66 -17.21 -5.08
C ILE A 115 8.34 -16.39 -3.99
N LEU A 116 7.83 -16.50 -2.76
CA LEU A 116 8.30 -15.71 -1.62
C LEU A 116 9.75 -16.06 -1.23
N ASN A 117 10.55 -15.02 -1.06
CA ASN A 117 11.91 -15.10 -0.55
C ASN A 117 11.92 -15.35 0.96
N PHE A 118 12.51 -16.47 1.40
CA PHE A 118 12.63 -16.83 2.81
C PHE A 118 13.32 -15.75 3.67
N LYS A 119 14.30 -15.04 3.11
CA LYS A 119 15.02 -13.98 3.84
C LYS A 119 14.15 -12.76 4.15
N VAL A 120 13.10 -12.51 3.36
CA VAL A 120 12.10 -11.47 3.67
C VAL A 120 11.35 -11.83 4.95
N ILE A 121 10.91 -13.09 5.09
CA ILE A 121 10.24 -13.58 6.30
C ILE A 121 11.16 -13.50 7.51
N GLU A 122 12.40 -14.00 7.38
CA GLU A 122 13.38 -13.98 8.47
C GLU A 122 13.63 -12.57 8.98
N SER A 123 13.83 -11.61 8.07
CA SER A 123 14.03 -10.20 8.42
C SER A 123 12.78 -9.57 9.04
N ALA A 124 11.58 -9.84 8.51
CA ALA A 124 10.34 -9.30 9.05
C ALA A 124 10.05 -9.80 10.47
N VAL A 125 10.35 -11.07 10.76
CA VAL A 125 10.27 -11.64 12.11
C VAL A 125 11.26 -10.96 13.05
N LYS A 126 12.52 -10.75 12.62
CA LYS A 126 13.53 -10.03 13.41
C LYS A 126 13.08 -8.59 13.72
N VAL A 127 12.54 -7.88 12.74
CA VAL A 127 12.00 -6.53 12.93
C VAL A 127 10.83 -6.56 13.92
N GLY A 128 9.89 -7.50 13.76
CA GLY A 128 8.77 -7.65 14.71
C GLY A 128 9.24 -7.86 16.15
N LEU A 129 10.23 -8.73 16.37
CA LEU A 129 10.81 -8.98 17.70
C LEU A 129 11.54 -7.75 18.24
N ALA A 130 12.35 -7.08 17.40
CA ALA A 130 13.08 -5.87 17.78
C ALA A 130 12.14 -4.71 18.18
N LEU A 131 10.95 -4.66 17.56
CA LEU A 131 9.89 -3.70 17.86
C LEU A 131 8.93 -4.16 18.96
N ASN A 132 9.29 -5.19 19.72
CA ASN A 132 8.48 -5.76 20.81
C ASN A 132 7.07 -6.19 20.38
N CYS A 133 6.87 -6.54 19.10
CA CYS A 133 5.57 -6.95 18.58
C CYS A 133 5.25 -8.40 18.96
N LYS A 134 3.96 -8.72 19.01
CA LYS A 134 3.48 -10.10 19.01
C LYS A 134 3.52 -10.64 17.59
N LEU A 135 4.27 -11.73 17.38
CA LEU A 135 4.34 -12.42 16.09
C LEU A 135 3.09 -13.25 15.83
N ALA A 136 2.66 -13.29 14.57
CA ALA A 136 1.62 -14.18 14.10
C ALA A 136 2.21 -15.53 13.68
N MET A 137 1.67 -16.63 14.19
CA MET A 137 2.09 -17.98 13.78
C MET A 137 1.61 -18.33 12.36
N ASN A 138 0.53 -17.69 11.92
CA ASN A 138 0.01 -17.77 10.57
C ASN A 138 -0.11 -16.34 10.04
N SER A 139 0.37 -16.09 8.83
CA SER A 139 0.17 -14.83 8.12
C SER A 139 -0.12 -15.13 6.66
N LYS A 140 -0.79 -14.21 5.96
CA LYS A 140 -1.11 -14.35 4.54
C LYS A 140 -0.72 -13.11 3.75
N PHE A 141 -0.58 -13.28 2.44
CA PHE A 141 -0.44 -12.17 1.51
C PHE A 141 -1.76 -11.90 0.81
N ASP A 142 -1.98 -10.63 0.52
CA ASP A 142 -3.17 -10.05 -0.08
C ASP A 142 -2.77 -9.17 -1.27
N ARG A 143 -3.71 -8.95 -2.18
CA ARG A 143 -3.50 -8.09 -3.36
C ARG A 143 -4.12 -6.72 -3.10
N LYS A 144 -3.29 -5.70 -2.95
CA LYS A 144 -3.71 -4.29 -2.90
C LYS A 144 -3.80 -3.76 -4.33
N GLN A 145 -5.01 -3.62 -4.85
CA GLN A 145 -5.28 -3.31 -6.26
C GLN A 145 -5.27 -1.79 -6.50
N TYR A 146 -4.46 -1.33 -7.45
CA TYR A 146 -4.46 0.04 -7.97
C TYR A 146 -3.72 0.10 -9.31
N PHE A 147 -4.06 1.07 -10.14
CA PHE A 147 -3.43 1.27 -11.45
C PHE A 147 -2.38 2.37 -11.34
N TYR A 148 -1.13 2.02 -11.60
CA TYR A 148 -0.03 2.97 -11.73
C TYR A 148 1.06 2.37 -12.64
N ALA A 149 1.82 3.22 -13.33
CA ALA A 149 2.71 2.78 -14.41
C ALA A 149 3.91 1.96 -13.94
N ASP A 150 4.35 2.13 -12.70
CA ASP A 150 5.43 1.37 -12.05
C ASP A 150 4.94 0.07 -11.37
N LEU A 151 3.65 -0.24 -11.48
CA LEU A 151 3.02 -1.40 -10.85
C LEU A 151 2.48 -2.35 -11.93
N PRO A 152 3.36 -3.16 -12.55
CA PRO A 152 3.03 -3.89 -13.78
C PRO A 152 1.91 -4.92 -13.62
N LYS A 153 1.67 -5.40 -12.40
CA LYS A 153 0.64 -6.40 -12.10
C LYS A 153 -0.76 -5.80 -11.92
N GLY A 154 -0.90 -4.48 -11.79
CA GLY A 154 -2.15 -3.81 -11.38
C GLY A 154 -2.56 -4.09 -9.92
N TYR A 155 -1.67 -4.72 -9.15
CA TYR A 155 -1.79 -4.88 -7.71
C TYR A 155 -0.40 -5.06 -7.07
N GLN A 156 -0.29 -4.62 -5.82
CA GLN A 156 0.87 -4.86 -4.97
C GLN A 156 0.57 -6.05 -4.06
N ILE A 157 1.50 -7.01 -3.97
CA ILE A 157 1.43 -8.09 -2.99
C ILE A 157 1.89 -7.52 -1.64
N SER A 158 0.97 -7.43 -0.69
CA SER A 158 1.19 -6.94 0.69
C SER A 158 0.46 -7.87 1.68
N GLN A 159 0.25 -7.48 2.94
CA GLN A 159 -0.61 -8.20 3.89
C GLN A 159 -1.70 -7.28 4.41
N PHE A 160 -2.94 -7.74 4.53
CA PHE A 160 -4.03 -6.91 5.04
C PHE A 160 -4.43 -7.27 6.48
N ASP A 161 -5.36 -8.17 6.67
CA ASP A 161 -5.95 -8.55 7.96
C ASP A 161 -5.02 -9.39 8.86
N VAL A 162 -4.15 -10.23 8.28
CA VAL A 162 -3.25 -11.11 9.04
C VAL A 162 -1.77 -10.78 8.76
N PRO A 163 -1.24 -9.68 9.33
CA PRO A 163 0.17 -9.31 9.19
C PRO A 163 1.09 -10.22 10.02
N ILE A 164 2.40 -10.18 9.73
CA ILE A 164 3.39 -11.00 10.44
C ILE A 164 3.58 -10.61 11.91
N ALA A 165 3.38 -9.33 12.28
CA ALA A 165 3.47 -8.90 13.67
C ALA A 165 2.54 -7.72 14.00
N THR A 166 2.08 -7.64 15.24
CA THR A 166 1.16 -6.59 15.72
C THR A 166 1.44 -6.16 17.15
N GLY A 167 1.03 -4.94 17.51
CA GLY A 167 0.98 -4.47 18.90
C GLY A 167 2.33 -4.37 19.59
N GLY A 168 3.32 -3.80 18.90
CA GLY A 168 4.64 -3.50 19.46
C GLY A 168 4.74 -2.10 20.04
N TYR A 169 5.97 -1.72 20.39
CA TYR A 169 6.28 -0.37 20.86
C TYR A 169 7.77 -0.06 20.77
N ILE A 170 8.09 1.23 20.75
CA ILE A 170 9.45 1.78 20.87
C ILE A 170 9.45 2.79 22.03
N ASP A 171 10.47 2.71 22.87
CA ASP A 171 10.72 3.67 23.94
C ASP A 171 11.77 4.68 23.47
N LEU A 172 11.49 5.98 23.61
CA LEU A 172 12.36 7.07 23.14
C LEU A 172 12.51 8.16 24.20
N ASP A 173 13.71 8.73 24.29
CA ASP A 173 13.98 9.93 25.06
C ASP A 173 13.70 11.17 24.20
N ILE A 174 12.88 12.07 24.72
CA ILE A 174 12.53 13.34 24.08
C ILE A 174 13.62 14.36 24.43
N PRO A 175 14.18 15.07 23.43
CA PRO A 175 15.14 16.14 23.68
C PRO A 175 14.55 17.24 24.56
N VAL A 176 15.39 17.88 25.38
CA VAL A 176 14.97 18.88 26.37
C VAL A 176 14.32 20.09 25.70
N GLU A 177 14.78 20.48 24.51
CA GLU A 177 14.20 21.55 23.69
C GLU A 177 12.74 21.27 23.27
N PHE A 178 12.29 20.01 23.32
CA PHE A 178 10.92 19.60 23.02
C PHE A 178 10.13 19.13 24.27
N GLY A 179 10.60 19.50 25.47
CA GLY A 179 9.91 19.23 26.73
C GLY A 179 10.50 18.08 27.55
N GLY A 180 11.49 17.35 27.01
CA GLY A 180 12.21 16.32 27.75
C GLY A 180 11.37 15.07 28.12
N GLY A 181 12.06 14.06 28.63
CA GLY A 181 11.44 12.88 29.27
C GLY A 181 11.38 11.64 28.38
N HIS A 182 10.94 10.53 28.99
CA HIS A 182 10.88 9.24 28.33
C HIS A 182 9.45 8.92 27.91
N ARG A 183 9.24 8.52 26.65
CA ARG A 183 7.92 8.16 26.14
C ARG A 183 7.93 6.88 25.33
N LYS A 184 6.81 6.16 25.43
CA LYS A 184 6.52 4.96 24.66
C LYS A 184 5.63 5.30 23.47
N PHE A 185 6.03 4.86 22.28
CA PHE A 185 5.29 5.00 21.04
C PHE A 185 4.83 3.61 20.57
N GLY A 186 3.53 3.46 20.35
CA GLY A 186 2.94 2.20 19.91
C GLY A 186 3.26 1.90 18.45
N ILE A 187 3.52 0.63 18.14
CA ILE A 187 3.63 0.10 16.79
C ILE A 187 2.39 -0.76 16.53
N THR A 188 1.49 -0.27 15.67
CA THR A 188 0.25 -0.99 15.35
C THR A 188 0.54 -2.35 14.72
N ARG A 189 1.41 -2.38 13.71
CA ARG A 189 1.71 -3.58 12.92
C ARG A 189 3.03 -3.49 12.16
N VAL A 190 3.57 -4.66 11.85
CA VAL A 190 4.64 -4.87 10.86
C VAL A 190 4.12 -5.87 9.85
N HIS A 191 4.28 -5.58 8.56
CA HIS A 191 3.86 -6.48 7.49
C HIS A 191 4.86 -6.47 6.34
N MET A 192 4.80 -7.50 5.51
CA MET A 192 5.66 -7.67 4.35
C MET A 192 4.94 -7.24 3.08
N GLU A 193 5.67 -6.58 2.18
CA GLU A 193 5.20 -6.25 0.84
C GLU A 193 6.34 -6.19 -0.16
N GLU A 194 5.99 -6.16 -1.44
CA GLU A 194 6.92 -5.78 -2.50
C GLU A 194 6.91 -4.27 -2.76
N ASP A 195 8.03 -3.78 -3.26
CA ASP A 195 8.15 -2.40 -3.75
C ASP A 195 7.64 -2.30 -5.21
N ALA A 196 7.30 -1.08 -5.62
CA ALA A 196 6.99 -0.74 -7.01
C ALA A 196 8.27 -0.44 -7.80
N GLY A 197 8.14 -0.28 -9.13
CA GLY A 197 9.21 0.28 -9.96
C GLY A 197 9.43 1.77 -9.68
N LYS A 198 10.34 2.39 -10.44
CA LYS A 198 10.56 3.83 -10.38
C LYS A 198 10.25 4.48 -11.72
N LEU A 199 9.56 5.62 -11.70
CA LEU A 199 9.35 6.45 -12.88
C LEU A 199 10.37 7.59 -12.93
N MET A 200 10.92 7.80 -14.11
CA MET A 200 11.80 8.91 -14.47
C MET A 200 11.11 9.72 -15.57
N HIS A 201 10.82 10.99 -15.30
CA HIS A 201 10.26 11.91 -16.30
C HIS A 201 11.38 12.43 -17.21
N SER A 202 11.11 12.56 -18.51
CA SER A 202 12.06 13.14 -19.46
C SER A 202 12.31 14.62 -19.14
N ASP A 203 13.49 15.12 -19.49
CA ASP A 203 13.89 16.51 -19.19
C ASP A 203 12.96 17.55 -19.84
N ASP A 204 12.39 17.23 -20.99
CA ASP A 204 11.44 18.05 -21.74
C ASP A 204 9.98 17.83 -21.28
N GLY A 205 9.73 16.90 -20.37
CA GLY A 205 8.40 16.56 -19.84
C GLY A 205 7.47 15.86 -20.84
N SER A 206 7.97 15.41 -21.99
CA SER A 206 7.14 14.81 -23.04
C SER A 206 6.74 13.35 -22.76
N TYR A 207 7.54 12.60 -22.00
CA TYR A 207 7.23 11.22 -21.62
C TYR A 207 7.85 10.81 -20.28
N SER A 208 7.51 9.62 -19.80
CA SER A 208 8.11 9.01 -18.61
C SER A 208 8.62 7.62 -18.93
N GLN A 209 9.74 7.22 -18.32
CA GLN A 209 10.34 5.90 -18.45
C GLN A 209 10.28 5.19 -17.09
N GLU A 210 9.97 3.90 -17.12
CA GLU A 210 10.08 3.02 -15.96
C GLU A 210 11.50 2.44 -15.88
N SER A 211 12.11 2.45 -14.69
CA SER A 211 13.46 1.96 -14.42
C SER A 211 13.49 0.87 -13.36
#